data_AF-A0A5E5BLS3-F1
#
_entry.id   AF-A0A5E5BLS3-F1
#
_cell.length_a   1.000
_cell.length_b   1.000
_cell.length_c   1.000
_cell.angle_alpha   90.00
_cell.angle_beta   90.00
_cell.angle_gamma   90.00
#
_symmetry.space_group_name_H-M   'P 1'
#
loop_
_entity.id
_entity.type
_entity.pdbx_description
1 polymer ?
#
loop_
_entity_poly.entity_id
_entity_poly.type
_entity_poly.pdbx_seq_one_letter_code
_entity_poly.pdbx_strand_id
1 'polypeptide(L)'
;MHFFAASSPRHEQLFRTILSAPLTFGGVDQLAERCAYLARRYLGEAGRPPEALSISGVGDARPTIIDFTSIRDAPLPPEERGPAVLALIAGCLVPALQRQGADAQAAQSAAMHMVAQLGNPEFATLAPSAVQGAIGPRMRGEPLSTTHIALAAHGEVLVHTTTQWASYVDDTGQPRGFGSQGPPVLTMDVVTGFWLERTRAGRGVEQVGWVFANAEGTKQFVLHGKVQRCLLETPAADLKALLVPRTPTLLDILLYGLARLLGQDGIFIDPPSPLENTLWDMTRPALPTCPPLDHEVVPPAPPRLLTATARRVQASHAGVTERNAALAFGAYCQSRVRQLIPCSYSQTLVRADRAHGIARDQWLAQAEWYGVILDTVRDQSNTTTSAAQRSVTLLKKALACATGDCEEMALVAAALAQTTAKSFLAERGLARADIRAEIFEAKREGDHAFCVVHLKIHGATYTIAIDPWAEVAMPYEHYVDYMTTYQTSFYINTTTTFGVDAVTSKAINQPTFMREAGLTLQRYVAPPERTGQPLGERNRLATPRR
;
A
#
# COMPACT_ATOMS: atom_id res chain seq x y z
N MET A 1 15.10 -2.69 68.22
CA MET A 1 15.38 -3.07 66.82
C MET A 1 14.76 -2.01 65.92
N HIS A 2 15.59 -1.14 65.36
CA HIS A 2 15.18 -0.19 64.33
C HIS A 2 15.46 -0.80 62.95
N PHE A 3 14.48 -0.75 62.06
CA PHE A 3 14.72 -0.63 60.62
C PHE A 3 13.66 0.30 60.04
N PHE A 4 14.09 1.52 59.70
CA PHE A 4 13.41 2.40 58.76
C PHE A 4 13.60 1.84 57.35
N ALA A 5 12.55 1.84 56.54
CA ALA A 5 12.63 1.90 55.08
C ALA A 5 11.57 2.91 54.65
N ALA A 6 11.86 4.21 54.76
CA ALA A 6 12.36 5.02 53.65
C ALA A 6 11.50 4.86 52.40
N SER A 7 10.65 5.88 52.16
CA SER A 7 10.10 6.24 50.86
C SER A 7 11.13 5.93 49.77
N SER A 8 10.79 5.03 48.85
CA SER A 8 11.72 4.52 47.85
C SER A 8 12.32 5.68 47.04
N PRO A 9 13.65 5.93 47.15
CA PRO A 9 14.34 6.94 46.36
C PRO A 9 14.26 6.66 44.85
N ARG A 10 13.84 5.45 44.46
CA ARG A 10 13.76 5.02 43.06
C ARG A 10 12.62 5.66 42.28
N HIS A 11 11.49 5.98 42.90
CA HIS A 11 10.38 6.65 42.19
C HIS A 11 10.68 8.13 41.95
N GLU A 12 11.26 8.82 42.94
CA GLU A 12 11.68 10.22 42.82
C GLU A 12 12.90 10.39 41.89
N GLN A 13 13.83 9.42 41.88
CA GLN A 13 14.91 9.36 40.88
C GLN A 13 14.37 9.05 39.48
N LEU A 14 13.43 8.11 39.30
CA LEU A 14 12.81 7.87 37.99
C LEU A 14 12.10 9.14 37.50
N PHE A 15 11.37 9.84 38.38
CA PHE A 15 10.63 11.07 38.08
C PHE A 15 11.57 12.22 37.69
N ARG A 16 12.69 12.39 38.42
CA ARG A 16 13.74 13.33 38.03
C ARG A 16 14.42 12.89 36.74
N THR A 17 14.72 11.62 36.51
CA THR A 17 15.32 11.14 35.26
C THR A 17 14.37 11.30 34.05
N ILE A 18 13.06 11.14 34.24
CA ILE A 18 12.02 11.37 33.23
C ILE A 18 11.90 12.85 32.86
N LEU A 19 12.03 13.76 33.84
CA LEU A 19 12.01 15.21 33.62
C LEU A 19 13.37 15.81 33.23
N SER A 20 14.48 15.11 33.51
CA SER A 20 15.86 15.55 33.22
C SER A 20 16.43 14.97 31.93
N ALA A 21 15.85 13.90 31.40
CA ALA A 21 16.11 13.49 30.02
C ALA A 21 15.53 14.58 29.11
N PRO A 22 16.28 15.12 28.14
CA PRO A 22 15.76 16.11 27.21
C PRO A 22 14.76 15.44 26.25
N LEU A 23 13.58 15.13 26.75
CA LEU A 23 12.41 14.75 25.97
C LEU A 23 11.76 16.05 25.52
N THR A 24 12.19 16.58 24.39
CA THR A 24 11.59 17.76 23.78
C THR A 24 10.30 17.39 23.04
N PHE A 25 9.32 16.78 23.71
CA PHE A 25 7.93 16.86 23.22
C PHE A 25 7.65 18.31 22.83
N GLY A 26 6.99 18.57 21.70
CA GLY A 26 6.74 19.94 21.24
C GLY A 26 6.15 20.78 22.38
N GLY A 27 6.96 21.59 23.06
CA GLY A 27 6.56 22.24 24.32
C GLY A 27 6.26 21.29 25.50
N VAL A 28 6.68 21.68 26.71
CA VAL A 28 6.36 20.98 27.97
C VAL A 28 4.84 20.88 28.20
N ASP A 29 4.08 21.87 27.72
CA ASP A 29 2.63 21.96 27.88
C ASP A 29 1.88 20.82 27.17
N GLN A 30 2.36 20.37 26.00
CA GLN A 30 1.70 19.28 25.25
C GLN A 30 1.80 17.92 25.95
N LEU A 31 2.90 17.66 26.67
CA LEU A 31 3.05 16.41 27.42
C LEU A 31 2.10 16.37 28.63
N ALA A 32 1.97 17.48 29.35
CA ALA A 32 1.05 17.58 30.48
C ALA A 32 -0.41 17.31 30.06
N GLU A 33 -0.83 17.89 28.93
CA GLU A 33 -2.16 17.64 28.36
C GLU A 33 -2.39 16.17 27.98
N ARG A 34 -1.39 15.54 27.35
CA ARG A 34 -1.44 14.11 26.99
C ARG A 34 -1.53 13.21 28.22
N CYS A 35 -0.73 13.50 29.24
CA CYS A 35 -0.78 12.81 30.52
C CYS A 35 -2.15 12.95 31.20
N ALA A 36 -2.71 14.17 31.23
CA ALA A 36 -4.04 14.41 31.79
C ALA A 36 -5.12 13.65 31.00
N TYR A 37 -5.00 13.56 29.67
CA TYR A 37 -5.91 12.76 28.85
C TYR A 37 -5.77 11.25 29.10
N LEU A 38 -4.54 10.72 29.24
CA LEU A 38 -4.30 9.32 29.61
C LEU A 38 -4.95 8.97 30.95
N ALA A 39 -4.81 9.83 31.96
CA ALA A 39 -5.44 9.62 33.26
C ALA A 39 -6.97 9.55 33.14
N ARG A 40 -7.60 10.52 32.47
CA ARG A 40 -9.05 10.51 32.24
C ARG A 40 -9.52 9.26 31.50
N ARG A 41 -8.75 8.85 30.48
CA ARG A 41 -9.10 7.71 29.63
C ARG A 41 -9.01 6.37 30.37
N TYR A 42 -7.91 6.11 31.09
CA TYR A 42 -7.63 4.79 31.66
C TYR A 42 -7.94 4.67 33.16
N LEU A 43 -8.03 5.77 33.91
CA LEU A 43 -8.50 5.78 35.30
C LEU A 43 -10.00 6.09 35.41
N GLY A 44 -10.58 6.66 34.36
CA GLY A 44 -11.96 7.14 34.32
C GLY A 44 -12.12 8.52 34.95
N GLU A 45 -13.30 9.09 34.77
CA GLU A 45 -13.72 10.36 35.37
C GLU A 45 -15.20 10.29 35.78
N ALA A 46 -15.71 11.30 36.49
CA ALA A 46 -17.10 11.31 36.92
C ALA A 46 -18.03 11.20 35.69
N GLY A 47 -18.83 10.13 35.64
CA GLY A 47 -19.75 9.86 34.53
C GLY A 47 -19.14 9.13 33.32
N ARG A 48 -17.83 8.84 33.33
CA ARG A 48 -17.16 8.10 32.26
C ARG A 48 -16.31 6.95 32.83
N PRO A 49 -16.67 5.68 32.57
CA PRO A 49 -15.88 4.55 33.05
C PRO A 49 -14.50 4.52 32.41
N PRO A 50 -13.50 3.92 33.07
CA PRO A 50 -12.17 3.73 32.47
C PRO A 50 -12.27 2.86 31.21
N GLU A 51 -11.54 3.26 30.17
CA GLU A 51 -11.35 2.45 28.98
C GLU A 51 -10.46 1.24 29.28
N ALA A 52 -10.84 0.06 28.77
CA ALA A 52 -10.01 -1.12 28.88
C ALA A 52 -8.77 -1.02 27.97
N LEU A 53 -7.59 -1.22 28.56
CA LEU A 53 -6.34 -1.41 27.84
C LEU A 53 -5.84 -2.83 28.09
N SER A 54 -5.59 -3.57 27.01
CA SER A 54 -4.99 -4.91 27.10
C SER A 54 -3.69 -4.99 26.31
N ILE A 55 -2.84 -5.94 26.68
CA ILE A 55 -1.56 -6.20 26.05
C ILE A 55 -1.34 -7.70 25.85
N SER A 56 -0.73 -8.09 24.73
CA SER A 56 -0.32 -9.46 24.46
C SER A 56 1.08 -9.52 23.84
N GLY A 57 1.84 -10.56 24.16
CA GLY A 57 3.10 -10.92 23.52
C GLY A 57 2.96 -12.15 22.61
N VAL A 58 4.02 -12.41 21.84
CA VAL A 58 4.08 -13.62 21.00
C VAL A 58 4.10 -14.87 21.86
N GLY A 59 3.13 -15.75 21.62
CA GLY A 59 2.95 -17.01 22.35
C GLY A 59 1.99 -16.91 23.53
N ASP A 60 1.46 -15.72 23.85
CA ASP A 60 0.46 -15.56 24.90
C ASP A 60 -0.86 -16.21 24.47
N ALA A 61 -1.43 -17.03 25.34
CA ALA A 61 -2.70 -17.70 25.08
C ALA A 61 -3.89 -16.72 25.06
N ARG A 62 -3.80 -15.60 25.80
CA ARG A 62 -4.84 -14.56 25.90
C ARG A 62 -4.24 -13.19 26.19
N PRO A 63 -4.87 -12.09 25.72
CA PRO A 63 -4.53 -10.74 26.13
C PRO A 63 -4.63 -10.54 27.65
N THR A 64 -3.66 -9.84 28.23
CA THR A 64 -3.66 -9.43 29.64
C THR A 64 -4.19 -8.01 29.77
N ILE A 65 -5.10 -7.75 30.70
CA ILE A 65 -5.58 -6.39 30.98
C ILE A 65 -4.50 -5.66 31.80
N ILE A 66 -4.15 -4.44 31.41
CA ILE A 66 -3.25 -3.59 32.20
C ILE A 66 -4.07 -3.03 33.37
N ASP A 67 -3.72 -3.42 34.59
CA ASP A 67 -4.40 -2.99 35.79
C ASP A 67 -3.87 -1.65 36.31
N PHE A 68 -4.74 -0.63 36.31
CA PHE A 68 -4.44 0.71 36.79
C PHE A 68 -4.94 0.98 38.23
N THR A 69 -5.49 -0.01 38.93
CA THR A 69 -6.00 0.13 40.31
C THR A 69 -4.94 0.73 41.25
N SER A 70 -3.70 0.25 41.15
CA SER A 70 -2.58 0.73 41.95
C SER A 70 -2.27 2.23 41.77
N ILE A 71 -2.60 2.82 40.62
CA ILE A 71 -2.44 4.26 40.35
C ILE A 71 -3.68 5.03 40.80
N ARG A 72 -4.87 4.49 40.51
CA ARG A 72 -6.15 5.10 40.86
C ARG A 72 -6.32 5.25 42.37
N ASP A 73 -5.92 4.22 43.12
CA ASP A 73 -6.16 4.10 44.55
C ASP A 73 -4.97 4.65 45.38
N ALA A 74 -3.86 5.00 44.73
CA ALA A 74 -2.72 5.63 45.37
C ALA A 74 -3.00 7.09 45.78
N PRO A 75 -2.36 7.59 46.85
CA PRO A 75 -2.46 8.98 47.29
C PRO A 75 -1.60 9.91 46.41
N LEU A 76 -1.78 9.83 45.09
CA LEU A 76 -1.10 10.67 44.11
C LEU A 76 -1.92 11.94 43.84
N PRO A 77 -1.27 13.12 43.78
CA PRO A 77 -1.88 14.34 43.25
C PRO A 77 -2.47 14.09 41.84
N PRO A 78 -3.59 14.75 41.47
CA PRO A 78 -4.22 14.58 40.16
C PRO A 78 -3.26 14.71 38.96
N GLU A 79 -2.34 15.67 39.03
CA GLU A 79 -1.31 15.95 38.03
C GLU A 79 -0.26 14.84 37.88
N GLU A 80 -0.05 14.01 38.90
CA GLU A 80 0.92 12.90 38.87
C GLU A 80 0.32 11.59 38.35
N ARG A 81 -1.02 11.48 38.32
CA ARG A 81 -1.72 10.27 37.85
C ARG A 81 -1.48 10.01 36.37
N GLY A 82 -1.48 11.05 35.55
CA GLY A 82 -1.23 10.96 34.11
C GLY A 82 0.18 10.44 33.78
N PRO A 83 1.25 11.06 34.31
CA PRO A 83 2.61 10.54 34.20
C PRO A 83 2.76 9.11 34.70
N ALA A 84 2.10 8.74 35.80
CA ALA A 84 2.14 7.37 36.32
C ALA A 84 1.52 6.36 35.34
N VAL A 85 0.36 6.69 34.75
CA VAL A 85 -0.27 5.86 33.70
C VAL A 85 0.66 5.72 32.50
N LEU A 86 1.24 6.82 32.04
CA LEU A 86 2.17 6.84 30.91
C LEU A 86 3.37 5.92 31.18
N ALA A 87 3.99 6.05 32.34
CA ALA A 87 5.15 5.26 32.74
C ALA A 87 4.82 3.76 32.85
N LEU A 88 3.65 3.41 33.40
CA LEU A 88 3.21 2.02 33.52
C LEU A 88 3.07 1.37 32.15
N ILE A 89 2.36 2.00 31.22
CA ILE A 89 2.18 1.46 29.87
C ILE A 89 3.53 1.39 29.15
N ALA A 90 4.34 2.44 29.23
CA ALA A 90 5.65 2.48 28.57
C ALA A 90 6.56 1.34 29.06
N GLY A 91 6.56 1.07 30.37
CA GLY A 91 7.31 -0.04 30.96
C GLY A 91 6.95 -1.41 30.37
N CYS A 92 5.69 -1.60 29.96
CA CYS A 92 5.26 -2.83 29.28
C CYS A 92 5.80 -2.95 27.84
N LEU A 93 6.12 -1.83 27.17
CA LEU A 93 6.59 -1.83 25.77
C LEU A 93 8.11 -2.01 25.66
N VAL A 94 8.87 -1.58 26.68
CA VAL A 94 10.34 -1.60 26.67
C VAL A 94 10.92 -2.96 26.29
N PRO A 95 10.49 -4.11 26.86
CA PRO A 95 11.07 -5.40 26.52
C PRO A 95 10.93 -5.76 25.03
N ALA A 96 9.83 -5.35 24.39
CA ALA A 96 9.64 -5.58 22.97
C ALA A 96 10.58 -4.71 22.13
N LEU A 97 10.70 -3.42 22.45
CA LEU A 97 11.57 -2.50 21.73
C LEU A 97 13.07 -2.84 21.88
N GLN A 98 13.47 -3.41 23.02
CA GLN A 98 14.83 -3.91 23.21
C GLN A 98 15.19 -5.08 22.28
N ARG A 99 14.20 -5.86 21.80
CA ARG A 99 14.44 -6.94 20.82
C ARG A 99 14.94 -6.40 19.47
N GLN A 100 14.73 -5.12 19.18
CA GLN A 100 15.29 -4.42 18.00
C GLN A 100 16.75 -3.97 18.21
N GLY A 101 17.37 -4.35 19.33
CA GLY A 101 18.77 -4.01 19.65
C GLY A 101 18.96 -2.62 20.27
N ALA A 102 17.86 -1.94 20.64
CA ALA A 102 17.88 -0.74 21.46
C ALA A 102 18.30 -1.06 22.90
N ASP A 103 19.02 -0.14 23.53
CA ASP A 103 19.32 -0.27 24.97
C ASP A 103 18.10 0.15 25.81
N ALA A 104 18.19 -0.02 27.14
CA ALA A 104 17.09 0.30 28.04
C ALA A 104 16.66 1.77 27.97
N GLN A 105 17.60 2.70 27.79
CA GLN A 105 17.30 4.12 27.74
C GLN A 105 16.58 4.51 26.44
N ALA A 106 17.10 4.09 25.28
CA ALA A 106 16.48 4.36 23.99
C ALA A 106 15.10 3.69 23.88
N ALA A 107 14.97 2.45 24.35
CA ALA A 107 13.69 1.74 24.41
C ALA A 107 12.69 2.43 25.34
N GLN A 108 13.12 2.88 26.53
CA GLN A 108 12.26 3.64 27.44
C GLN A 108 11.79 4.94 26.81
N SER A 109 12.68 5.75 26.25
CA SER A 109 12.31 7.01 25.61
C SER A 109 11.31 6.78 24.47
N ALA A 110 11.58 5.80 23.60
CA ALA A 110 10.67 5.46 22.50
C ALA A 110 9.29 4.99 23.00
N ALA A 111 9.26 4.13 24.02
CA ALA A 111 8.02 3.69 24.64
C ALA A 111 7.22 4.87 25.20
N MET A 112 7.88 5.83 25.86
CA MET A 112 7.22 7.04 26.37
C MET A 112 6.63 7.88 25.24
N HIS A 113 7.35 8.04 24.12
CA HIS A 113 6.83 8.75 22.94
C HIS A 113 5.62 8.04 22.30
N MET A 114 5.64 6.70 22.24
CA MET A 114 4.52 5.89 21.73
C MET A 114 3.29 6.01 22.63
N VAL A 115 3.46 5.93 23.95
CA VAL A 115 2.35 6.06 24.90
C VAL A 115 1.81 7.48 24.94
N ALA A 116 2.67 8.50 24.76
CA ALA A 116 2.22 9.88 24.62
C ALA A 116 1.29 10.06 23.40
N GLN A 117 1.41 9.25 22.34
CA GLN A 117 0.42 9.24 21.24
C GLN A 117 -0.96 8.77 21.71
N LEU A 118 -1.02 7.75 22.57
CA LEU A 118 -2.29 7.27 23.14
C LEU A 118 -2.97 8.33 24.01
N GLY A 119 -2.18 9.26 24.55
CA GLY A 119 -2.62 10.44 25.28
C GLY A 119 -2.97 11.64 24.40
N ASN A 120 -2.66 11.63 23.11
CA ASN A 120 -3.05 12.70 22.22
C ASN A 120 -4.55 12.58 21.90
N PRO A 121 -5.40 13.57 22.26
CA PRO A 121 -6.83 13.49 22.01
C PRO A 121 -7.17 13.28 20.54
N GLU A 122 -6.45 13.95 19.63
CA GLU A 122 -6.67 13.82 18.18
C GLU A 122 -6.30 12.43 17.66
N PHE A 123 -5.27 11.80 18.24
CA PHE A 123 -4.91 10.42 17.91
C PHE A 123 -5.98 9.44 18.41
N ALA A 124 -6.41 9.60 19.66
CA ALA A 124 -7.42 8.73 20.28
C ALA A 124 -8.78 8.83 19.57
N THR A 125 -9.15 10.02 19.07
CA THR A 125 -10.41 10.23 18.36
C THR A 125 -10.28 10.14 16.84
N LEU A 126 -9.11 9.81 16.29
CA LEU A 126 -8.86 9.87 14.84
C LEU A 126 -9.87 9.05 14.04
N ALA A 127 -10.11 7.79 14.44
CA ALA A 127 -11.10 6.91 13.82
C ALA A 127 -12.53 7.46 13.96
N PRO A 128 -13.01 7.82 15.17
CA PRO A 128 -14.28 8.50 15.35
C PRO A 128 -14.48 9.74 14.47
N SER A 129 -13.48 10.63 14.46
CA SER A 129 -13.51 11.88 13.70
C SER A 129 -13.51 11.64 12.19
N ALA A 130 -12.79 10.63 11.71
CA ALA A 130 -12.77 10.25 10.30
C ALA A 130 -14.13 9.72 9.85
N VAL A 131 -14.76 8.85 10.64
CA VAL A 131 -16.13 8.38 10.39
C VAL A 131 -17.10 9.54 10.42
N GLN A 132 -17.07 10.39 11.44
CA GLN A 132 -17.98 11.53 11.54
C GLN A 132 -17.77 12.55 10.40
N GLY A 133 -16.55 12.75 9.93
CA GLY A 133 -16.26 13.54 8.73
C GLY A 133 -16.84 12.91 7.46
N ALA A 134 -16.78 11.58 7.34
CA ALA A 134 -17.26 10.85 6.17
C ALA A 134 -18.79 10.84 6.05
N ILE A 135 -19.53 10.70 7.17
CA ILE A 135 -21.00 10.53 7.16
C ILE A 135 -21.77 11.60 7.91
N GLY A 136 -21.10 12.64 8.40
CA GLY A 136 -21.71 13.77 9.09
C GLY A 136 -22.33 13.40 10.44
N PRO A 137 -23.37 14.13 10.91
CA PRO A 137 -23.98 13.93 12.23
C PRO A 137 -24.93 12.72 12.29
N ARG A 138 -24.77 11.75 11.37
CA ARG A 138 -25.67 10.59 11.25
C ARG A 138 -25.39 9.52 12.29
N MET A 139 -24.16 9.37 12.75
CA MET A 139 -23.86 8.47 13.87
C MET A 139 -24.48 9.03 15.15
N ARG A 140 -25.06 8.14 15.96
CA ARG A 140 -25.74 8.50 17.21
C ARG A 140 -25.10 7.76 18.39
N GLY A 141 -25.05 8.47 19.52
CA GLY A 141 -24.38 8.00 20.73
C GLY A 141 -22.87 8.24 20.70
N GLU A 142 -22.24 8.15 21.86
CA GLU A 142 -20.79 8.13 21.95
C GLU A 142 -20.26 6.77 21.46
N PRO A 143 -19.22 6.75 20.61
CA PRO A 143 -18.59 5.50 20.23
C PRO A 143 -17.91 4.84 21.43
N LEU A 144 -17.98 3.51 21.47
CA LEU A 144 -17.20 2.71 22.42
C LEU A 144 -15.86 2.39 21.78
N SER A 145 -14.78 2.91 22.36
CA SER A 145 -13.41 2.62 21.94
C SER A 145 -12.74 1.65 22.91
N THR A 146 -11.96 0.72 22.38
CA THR A 146 -11.09 -0.17 23.15
C THR A 146 -9.71 -0.19 22.53
N THR A 147 -8.69 -0.34 23.37
CA THR A 147 -7.29 -0.39 22.92
C THR A 147 -6.65 -1.72 23.30
N HIS A 148 -6.04 -2.38 22.32
CA HIS A 148 -5.21 -3.57 22.52
C HIS A 148 -3.81 -3.35 21.95
N ILE A 149 -2.78 -3.70 22.72
CA ILE A 149 -1.39 -3.60 22.30
C ILE A 149 -0.83 -5.01 22.07
N ALA A 150 -0.41 -5.33 20.85
CA ALA A 150 0.27 -6.58 20.54
C ALA A 150 1.78 -6.34 20.36
N LEU A 151 2.59 -7.08 21.10
CA LEU A 151 4.05 -7.03 21.07
C LEU A 151 4.58 -8.14 20.15
N ALA A 152 4.92 -7.78 18.91
CA ALA A 152 5.35 -8.73 17.89
C ALA A 152 6.72 -9.35 18.22
N ALA A 153 7.01 -10.51 17.60
CA ALA A 153 8.22 -11.30 17.85
C ALA A 153 9.49 -10.48 17.57
N HIS A 154 9.44 -9.69 16.51
CA HIS A 154 10.55 -8.88 16.03
C HIS A 154 10.71 -7.56 16.79
N GLY A 155 9.87 -7.26 17.78
CA GLY A 155 9.96 -6.04 18.58
C GLY A 155 9.19 -4.84 18.01
N GLU A 156 8.30 -5.08 17.04
CA GLU A 156 7.25 -4.12 16.68
C GLU A 156 6.14 -4.13 17.73
N VAL A 157 5.56 -2.97 17.99
CA VAL A 157 4.40 -2.76 18.87
C VAL A 157 3.22 -2.36 18.00
N LEU A 158 2.17 -3.16 18.03
CA LEU A 158 0.94 -2.93 17.26
C LEU A 158 -0.14 -2.41 18.20
N VAL A 159 -0.60 -1.19 17.99
CA VAL A 159 -1.71 -0.58 18.72
C VAL A 159 -2.98 -0.78 17.92
N HIS A 160 -3.83 -1.70 18.37
CA HIS A 160 -5.15 -1.94 17.85
C HIS A 160 -6.14 -1.04 18.58
N THR A 161 -6.83 -0.19 17.83
CA THR A 161 -7.92 0.66 18.32
C THR A 161 -9.20 0.21 17.64
N THR A 162 -10.11 -0.37 18.42
CA THR A 162 -11.44 -0.79 17.95
C THR A 162 -12.45 0.23 18.42
N THR A 163 -13.19 0.82 17.47
CA THR A 163 -14.24 1.79 17.73
C THR A 163 -15.58 1.26 17.24
N GLN A 164 -16.59 1.29 18.10
CA GLN A 164 -17.90 0.72 17.84
C GLN A 164 -19.01 1.74 18.03
N TRP A 165 -20.01 1.67 17.16
CA TRP A 165 -21.24 2.44 17.28
C TRP A 165 -22.44 1.52 17.28
N ALA A 166 -23.45 1.86 18.09
CA ALA A 166 -24.64 1.03 18.24
C ALA A 166 -25.87 1.59 17.49
N SER A 167 -25.79 2.81 16.94
CA SER A 167 -26.88 3.40 16.17
C SER A 167 -26.43 4.50 15.20
N TYR A 168 -27.23 4.69 14.14
CA TYR A 168 -27.09 5.80 13.19
C TYR A 168 -28.47 6.25 12.68
N VAL A 169 -28.53 7.34 11.93
CA VAL A 169 -29.74 7.83 11.25
C VAL A 169 -29.58 7.61 9.75
N ASP A 170 -30.54 6.92 9.14
CA ASP A 170 -30.54 6.63 7.71
C ASP A 170 -30.94 7.87 6.86
N ASP A 171 -30.94 7.72 5.53
CA ASP A 171 -31.29 8.78 4.59
C ASP A 171 -32.74 9.28 4.75
N THR A 172 -33.62 8.51 5.40
CA THR A 172 -35.02 8.89 5.65
C THR A 172 -35.21 9.59 6.99
N GLY A 173 -34.12 9.84 7.73
CA GLY A 173 -34.18 10.42 9.06
C GLY A 173 -34.60 9.41 10.14
N GLN A 174 -34.72 8.12 9.81
CA GLN A 174 -35.12 7.10 10.77
C GLN A 174 -33.90 6.58 11.54
N PRO A 175 -34.00 6.42 12.87
CA PRO A 175 -32.94 5.81 13.65
C PRO A 175 -32.84 4.31 13.34
N ARG A 176 -31.61 3.85 13.13
CA ARG A 176 -31.25 2.45 12.91
C ARG A 176 -30.26 2.00 13.97
N GLY A 177 -30.43 0.78 14.48
CA GLY A 177 -29.57 0.18 15.49
C GLY A 177 -30.30 -0.24 16.75
N PHE A 178 -29.54 -0.63 17.76
CA PHE A 178 -30.05 -1.40 18.89
C PHE A 178 -29.94 -0.67 20.24
N GLY A 179 -29.72 0.65 20.22
CA GLY A 179 -29.40 1.43 21.42
C GLY A 179 -28.02 1.08 22.00
N SER A 180 -27.59 1.74 23.08
CA SER A 180 -26.21 1.61 23.62
C SER A 180 -25.83 0.23 24.17
N GLN A 181 -26.78 -0.70 24.27
CA GLN A 181 -26.60 -2.05 24.83
C GLN A 181 -26.70 -3.17 23.78
N GLY A 182 -26.97 -2.83 22.52
CA GLY A 182 -27.11 -3.82 21.45
C GLY A 182 -25.84 -3.99 20.59
N PRO A 183 -25.84 -4.93 19.63
CA PRO A 183 -24.70 -5.19 18.78
C PRO A 183 -24.33 -3.95 17.95
N PRO A 184 -23.04 -3.76 17.61
CA PRO A 184 -22.60 -2.60 16.86
C PRO A 184 -23.19 -2.61 15.45
N VAL A 185 -23.67 -1.44 15.01
CA VAL A 185 -24.06 -1.17 13.61
C VAL A 185 -22.87 -0.73 12.76
N LEU A 186 -21.76 -0.38 13.40
CA LEU A 186 -20.49 -0.07 12.78
C LEU A 186 -19.37 -0.44 13.74
N THR A 187 -18.37 -1.15 13.24
CA THR A 187 -17.11 -1.41 13.93
C THR A 187 -15.98 -0.95 13.02
N MET A 188 -15.02 -0.23 13.60
CA MET A 188 -13.82 0.22 12.91
C MET A 188 -12.59 -0.17 13.72
N ASP A 189 -11.73 -1.00 13.12
CA ASP A 189 -10.47 -1.41 13.73
C ASP A 189 -9.31 -0.75 13.00
N VAL A 190 -8.51 0.03 13.73
CA VAL A 190 -7.29 0.64 13.22
C VAL A 190 -6.10 0.05 13.95
N VAL A 191 -5.11 -0.44 13.21
CA VAL A 191 -3.86 -0.95 13.75
C VAL A 191 -2.74 -0.02 13.37
N THR A 192 -2.10 0.59 14.36
CA THR A 192 -0.91 1.42 14.19
C THR A 192 0.32 0.65 14.67
N GLY A 193 1.27 0.37 13.78
CA GLY A 193 2.52 -0.29 14.11
C GLY A 193 3.62 0.72 14.44
N PHE A 194 4.43 0.42 15.44
CA PHE A 194 5.57 1.21 15.88
C PHE A 194 6.80 0.32 16.10
N TRP A 195 7.98 0.78 15.68
CA TRP A 195 9.23 0.07 15.94
C TRP A 195 10.42 1.03 16.00
N LEU A 196 11.53 0.53 16.54
CA LEU A 196 12.81 1.22 16.52
C LEU A 196 13.68 0.70 15.38
N GLU A 197 14.27 1.61 14.61
CA GLU A 197 15.30 1.28 13.62
C GLU A 197 16.62 1.96 13.99
N ARG A 198 17.73 1.20 13.95
CA ARG A 198 19.06 1.74 14.24
C ARG A 198 19.57 2.55 13.04
N THR A 199 19.88 3.83 13.26
CA THR A 199 20.51 4.67 12.24
C THR A 199 21.98 4.28 12.04
N ARG A 200 22.41 4.15 10.78
CA ARG A 200 23.82 3.88 10.44
C ARG A 200 24.63 5.19 10.48
N ALA A 201 25.73 5.20 11.22
CA ALA A 201 26.68 6.33 11.24
C ALA A 201 27.15 6.66 9.81
N GLY A 202 26.99 7.91 9.38
CA GLY A 202 27.54 8.42 8.11
C GLY A 202 26.53 8.73 6.99
N ARG A 203 25.25 8.40 7.13
CA ARG A 203 24.21 9.07 6.31
C ARG A 203 23.77 10.30 7.06
N GLY A 204 24.01 11.48 6.49
CA GLY A 204 23.41 12.73 6.96
C GLY A 204 21.89 12.58 6.91
N VAL A 205 21.30 12.16 8.02
CA VAL A 205 19.86 12.35 8.27
C VAL A 205 19.74 13.85 8.41
N GLU A 206 19.43 14.53 7.30
CA GLU A 206 18.90 15.89 7.37
C GLU A 206 17.70 15.85 8.32
N GLN A 207 17.93 16.35 9.53
CA GLN A 207 17.04 16.67 10.65
C GLN A 207 15.53 16.56 10.41
N VAL A 208 14.97 15.36 10.27
CA VAL A 208 13.51 15.18 10.34
C VAL A 208 13.19 13.87 11.08
N GLY A 209 13.27 13.89 12.42
CA GLY A 209 12.83 12.79 13.28
C GLY A 209 13.57 12.72 14.63
N TRP A 210 12.93 12.15 15.65
CA TRP A 210 13.56 11.87 16.95
C TRP A 210 14.67 10.84 16.81
N VAL A 211 15.87 11.22 17.25
CA VAL A 211 17.02 10.33 17.32
C VAL A 211 17.28 9.98 18.78
N PHE A 212 16.96 8.75 19.17
CA PHE A 212 17.24 8.21 20.50
C PHE A 212 18.67 7.68 20.53
N ALA A 213 19.55 8.41 21.19
CA ALA A 213 20.90 7.92 21.47
C ALA A 213 20.85 6.86 22.57
N ASN A 214 21.65 5.81 22.43
CA ASN A 214 21.96 4.91 23.53
C ASN A 214 22.74 5.67 24.63
N ALA A 215 22.84 5.10 25.83
CA ALA A 215 23.47 5.74 26.98
C ALA A 215 24.93 6.19 26.73
N GLU A 216 25.64 5.51 25.82
CA GLU A 216 27.02 5.81 25.42
C GLU A 216 27.13 6.79 24.24
N GLY A 217 26.01 7.17 23.61
CA GLY A 217 25.98 8.00 22.39
C GLY A 217 26.50 7.32 21.11
N THR A 218 26.92 6.05 21.19
CA THR A 218 27.52 5.26 20.09
C THR A 218 26.52 4.66 19.11
N LYS A 219 25.24 4.54 19.49
CA LYS A 219 24.14 4.03 18.67
C LYS A 219 22.98 5.00 18.73
N GLN A 220 22.37 5.22 17.58
CA GLN A 220 21.23 6.11 17.42
C GLN A 220 20.07 5.31 16.83
N PHE A 221 18.86 5.55 17.32
CA PHE A 221 17.64 4.89 16.88
C PHE A 221 16.61 5.92 16.48
N VAL A 222 15.80 5.59 15.48
CA VAL A 222 14.63 6.38 15.09
C VAL A 222 13.39 5.57 15.43
N LEU A 223 12.37 6.26 15.92
CA LEU A 223 11.05 5.67 16.14
C LEU A 223 10.21 5.83 14.89
N HIS A 224 9.73 4.70 14.39
CA HIS A 224 8.88 4.59 13.22
C HIS A 224 7.42 4.36 13.63
N GLY A 225 6.48 4.80 12.80
CA GLY A 225 5.05 4.59 12.96
C GLY A 225 4.32 4.45 11.62
N LYS A 226 3.35 3.55 11.52
CA LYS A 226 2.52 3.37 10.31
C LYS A 226 1.11 2.85 10.64
N VAL A 227 0.14 3.12 9.77
CA VAL A 227 -1.10 2.31 9.75
C VAL A 227 -0.76 0.96 9.12
N GLN A 228 -0.89 -0.13 9.88
CA GLN A 228 -0.77 -1.49 9.36
C GLN A 228 -2.09 -2.02 8.80
N ARG A 229 -3.20 -1.71 9.48
CA ARG A 229 -4.51 -2.25 9.10
C ARG A 229 -5.60 -1.24 9.43
N CYS A 230 -6.58 -1.15 8.55
CA CYS A 230 -7.84 -0.47 8.80
C CYS A 230 -8.97 -1.40 8.33
N LEU A 231 -9.81 -1.85 9.25
CA LEU A 231 -10.98 -2.68 8.97
C LEU A 231 -12.24 -1.89 9.32
N LEU A 232 -13.23 -1.94 8.44
CA LEU A 232 -14.52 -1.32 8.64
C LEU A 232 -15.61 -2.38 8.42
N GLU A 233 -16.34 -2.71 9.47
CA GLU A 233 -17.42 -3.68 9.43
C GLU A 233 -18.75 -3.00 9.75
N THR A 234 -19.76 -3.25 8.91
CA THR A 234 -21.11 -2.79 9.16
C THR A 234 -22.11 -3.80 8.59
N PRO A 235 -23.12 -4.23 9.37
CA PRO A 235 -24.22 -5.03 8.85
C PRO A 235 -25.20 -4.20 8.00
N ALA A 236 -25.09 -2.87 8.02
CA ALA A 236 -26.00 -1.96 7.33
C ALA A 236 -25.46 -1.57 5.94
N ALA A 237 -26.15 -2.02 4.89
CA ALA A 237 -25.70 -1.83 3.50
C ALA A 237 -25.68 -0.37 3.04
N ASP A 238 -26.64 0.43 3.51
CA ASP A 238 -26.72 1.88 3.31
C ASP A 238 -25.57 2.62 3.99
N LEU A 239 -25.25 2.26 5.24
CA LEU A 239 -24.11 2.83 5.96
C LEU A 239 -22.78 2.48 5.26
N LYS A 240 -22.66 1.25 4.75
CA LYS A 240 -21.53 0.82 3.93
C LYS A 240 -21.41 1.67 2.65
N ALA A 241 -22.52 1.89 1.95
CA ALA A 241 -22.54 2.69 0.72
C ALA A 241 -22.12 4.16 0.96
N LEU A 242 -22.33 4.70 2.16
CA LEU A 242 -21.89 6.06 2.50
C LEU A 242 -20.38 6.14 2.80
N LEU A 243 -19.80 5.07 3.34
CA LEU A 243 -18.40 5.04 3.81
C LEU A 243 -17.40 4.59 2.74
N VAL A 244 -17.83 3.90 1.67
CA VAL A 244 -16.94 3.24 0.68
C VAL A 244 -16.55 4.08 -0.56
N PRO A 245 -17.43 4.89 -1.21
CA PRO A 245 -17.13 5.50 -2.51
C PRO A 245 -16.74 6.99 -2.50
N ARG A 246 -16.41 7.59 -1.34
CA ARG A 246 -16.10 9.03 -1.27
C ARG A 246 -14.61 9.32 -1.47
N THR A 247 -14.29 10.41 -2.17
CA THR A 247 -12.93 10.96 -2.28
C THR A 247 -12.87 12.31 -1.54
N PRO A 248 -11.95 12.52 -0.58
CA PRO A 248 -10.97 11.56 -0.08
C PRO A 248 -11.64 10.38 0.66
N THR A 249 -11.04 9.20 0.58
CA THR A 249 -11.57 8.00 1.23
C THR A 249 -11.39 8.07 2.75
N LEU A 250 -12.14 7.26 3.49
CA LEU A 250 -11.96 7.14 4.94
C LEU A 250 -10.50 6.82 5.30
N LEU A 251 -9.85 5.95 4.53
CA LEU A 251 -8.45 5.60 4.72
C LEU A 251 -7.52 6.78 4.44
N ASP A 252 -7.77 7.57 3.40
CA ASP A 252 -6.96 8.76 3.11
C ASP A 252 -7.02 9.77 4.27
N ILE A 253 -8.19 9.95 4.87
CA ILE A 253 -8.39 10.82 6.03
C ILE A 253 -7.59 10.30 7.24
N LEU A 254 -7.61 8.99 7.49
CA LEU A 254 -6.84 8.36 8.58
C LEU A 254 -5.33 8.45 8.34
N LEU A 255 -4.88 8.14 7.12
CA LEU A 255 -3.47 8.18 6.76
C LEU A 255 -2.93 9.61 6.85
N TYR A 256 -3.67 10.59 6.35
CA TYR A 256 -3.32 12.01 6.47
C TYR A 256 -3.29 12.46 7.93
N GLY A 257 -4.34 12.11 8.70
CA GLY A 257 -4.43 12.47 10.11
C GLY A 257 -3.29 11.86 10.93
N LEU A 258 -3.01 10.57 10.73
CA LEU A 258 -1.91 9.88 11.41
C LEU A 258 -0.56 10.47 11.00
N ALA A 259 -0.32 10.68 9.70
CA ALA A 259 0.93 11.25 9.22
C ALA A 259 1.15 12.66 9.77
N ARG A 260 0.09 13.47 9.88
CA ARG A 260 0.18 14.79 10.52
C ARG A 260 0.56 14.66 12.00
N LEU A 261 -0.14 13.81 12.76
CA LEU A 261 0.06 13.65 14.21
C LEU A 261 1.45 13.10 14.53
N LEU A 262 1.83 11.99 13.90
CA LEU A 262 3.15 11.38 14.09
C LEU A 262 4.28 12.30 13.63
N GLY A 263 4.08 13.02 12.52
CA GLY A 263 5.09 13.93 11.98
C GLY A 263 5.29 15.17 12.84
N GLN A 264 4.21 15.72 13.41
CA GLN A 264 4.29 16.80 14.42
C GLN A 264 5.10 16.35 15.64
N ASP A 265 4.97 15.08 16.00
CA ASP A 265 5.67 14.47 17.10
C ASP A 265 6.99 13.83 16.71
N GLY A 266 7.58 14.19 15.56
CA GLY A 266 8.91 13.73 15.12
C GLY A 266 9.05 12.21 14.98
N ILE A 267 7.96 11.46 14.97
CA ILE A 267 7.94 10.02 14.69
C ILE A 267 8.05 9.87 13.18
N PHE A 268 8.98 9.03 12.74
CA PHE A 268 9.16 8.75 11.34
C PHE A 268 7.97 7.95 10.81
N ILE A 269 7.31 8.43 9.77
CA ILE A 269 6.12 7.77 9.23
C ILE A 269 6.51 6.85 8.09
N ASP A 270 6.09 5.59 8.19
CA ASP A 270 6.24 4.63 7.11
C ASP A 270 4.95 4.44 6.31
N PRO A 271 5.11 4.25 4.99
CA PRO A 271 4.17 3.63 4.08
C PRO A 271 3.10 2.67 4.59
N PRO A 272 1.78 2.80 4.35
CA PRO A 272 0.99 1.58 4.21
C PRO A 272 1.53 0.76 3.01
N SER A 273 1.59 -0.56 3.12
CA SER A 273 2.12 -1.38 2.04
C SER A 273 1.07 -1.58 0.92
N PRO A 274 1.46 -1.64 -0.36
CA PRO A 274 0.51 -1.92 -1.45
C PRO A 274 -0.20 -3.29 -1.34
N LEU A 275 0.39 -4.24 -0.59
CA LEU A 275 -0.21 -5.56 -0.34
C LEU A 275 -1.49 -5.46 0.51
N GLU A 276 -1.50 -4.55 1.49
CA GLU A 276 -2.63 -4.33 2.40
C GLU A 276 -3.80 -3.60 1.71
N ASN A 277 -3.52 -2.72 0.74
CA ASN A 277 -4.54 -2.13 -0.13
C ASN A 277 -5.15 -3.15 -1.11
N THR A 278 -4.37 -4.13 -1.55
CA THR A 278 -4.82 -5.14 -2.54
C THR A 278 -5.72 -6.21 -1.89
N LEU A 279 -5.44 -6.62 -0.65
CA LEU A 279 -6.31 -7.53 0.13
C LEU A 279 -7.70 -6.94 0.39
N TRP A 280 -7.81 -5.62 0.44
CA TRP A 280 -9.05 -4.89 0.65
C TRP A 280 -9.94 -4.87 -0.60
N ASP A 281 -9.37 -4.56 -1.78
CA ASP A 281 -10.13 -4.54 -3.04
C ASP A 281 -10.69 -5.91 -3.44
N MET A 282 -10.02 -7.00 -3.03
CA MET A 282 -10.45 -8.38 -3.25
C MET A 282 -11.61 -8.84 -2.36
N THR A 283 -11.99 -8.08 -1.33
CA THR A 283 -13.15 -8.40 -0.46
C THR A 283 -14.44 -7.67 -0.85
N ARG A 284 -14.47 -6.96 -1.99
CA ARG A 284 -15.72 -6.46 -2.61
C ARG A 284 -16.56 -7.64 -3.13
N PRO A 285 -17.79 -7.86 -2.63
CA PRO A 285 -18.80 -8.52 -3.44
C PRO A 285 -19.17 -7.56 -4.57
N ALA A 286 -19.02 -7.97 -5.82
CA ALA A 286 -19.55 -7.22 -6.95
C ALA A 286 -21.09 -7.14 -6.82
N LEU A 287 -21.64 -5.94 -6.63
CA LEU A 287 -23.07 -5.71 -6.80
C LEU A 287 -23.38 -5.52 -8.30
N PRO A 288 -24.54 -6.00 -8.78
CA PRO A 288 -24.91 -5.93 -10.19
C PRO A 288 -25.05 -4.49 -10.67
N THR A 289 -24.56 -4.24 -11.87
CA THR A 289 -24.54 -2.97 -12.61
C THR A 289 -25.90 -2.27 -12.74
N CYS A 290 -25.96 -0.98 -12.38
CA CYS A 290 -26.90 -0.02 -12.97
C CYS A 290 -26.19 0.83 -14.05
N PRO A 291 -26.88 1.25 -15.12
CA PRO A 291 -26.27 1.92 -16.28
C PRO A 291 -25.96 3.40 -16.02
N PRO A 292 -25.07 4.02 -16.82
CA PRO A 292 -24.51 5.34 -16.55
C PRO A 292 -25.47 6.48 -16.96
N LEU A 293 -25.46 7.57 -16.19
CA LEU A 293 -25.99 8.88 -16.59
C LEU A 293 -24.83 9.80 -17.00
N ASP A 294 -25.10 10.60 -18.03
CA ASP A 294 -24.15 11.37 -18.84
C ASP A 294 -23.21 12.31 -18.08
N HIS A 295 -21.98 12.41 -18.60
CA HIS A 295 -20.91 13.29 -18.13
C HIS A 295 -21.13 14.73 -18.59
N GLU A 296 -21.20 15.68 -17.66
CA GLU A 296 -20.83 17.08 -17.90
C GLU A 296 -19.59 17.49 -17.07
N VAL A 297 -18.50 17.71 -17.81
CA VAL A 297 -17.38 18.64 -17.62
C VAL A 297 -16.97 19.02 -16.17
N VAL A 298 -15.92 18.37 -15.67
CA VAL A 298 -15.10 18.87 -14.54
C VAL A 298 -13.77 19.41 -15.08
N PRO A 299 -13.35 20.65 -14.73
CA PRO A 299 -12.11 21.24 -15.22
C PRO A 299 -10.86 20.57 -14.59
N PRO A 300 -9.69 20.60 -15.25
CA PRO A 300 -8.49 19.95 -14.74
C PRO A 300 -7.94 20.66 -13.49
N ALA A 301 -7.51 19.87 -12.51
CA ALA A 301 -6.86 20.35 -11.30
C ALA A 301 -5.51 21.06 -11.60
N PRO A 302 -5.13 22.12 -10.87
CA PRO A 302 -3.91 22.87 -11.12
C PRO A 302 -2.65 22.09 -10.69
N PRO A 303 -1.49 22.36 -11.31
CA PRO A 303 -0.27 21.60 -11.09
C PRO A 303 0.55 22.14 -9.90
N ARG A 304 1.03 21.19 -9.08
CA ARG A 304 2.15 21.24 -8.12
C ARG A 304 1.90 21.84 -6.73
N LEU A 305 1.76 20.96 -5.74
CA LEU A 305 2.27 21.12 -4.37
C LEU A 305 2.65 19.73 -3.82
N LEU A 306 3.86 19.25 -4.18
CA LEU A 306 4.48 18.09 -3.52
C LEU A 306 5.88 18.50 -3.09
N THR A 307 6.05 18.77 -1.80
CA THR A 307 7.34 19.07 -1.16
C THR A 307 8.17 17.79 -0.98
N ALA A 308 9.49 17.97 -0.91
CA ALA A 308 10.52 16.93 -0.99
C ALA A 308 10.40 15.78 0.03
N THR A 309 9.70 15.97 1.15
CA THR A 309 9.42 14.95 2.16
C THR A 309 8.54 13.81 1.62
N ALA A 310 7.59 14.12 0.72
CA ALA A 310 6.75 13.13 0.03
C ALA A 310 7.55 12.23 -0.93
N ARG A 311 8.73 12.67 -1.38
CA ARG A 311 9.62 11.87 -2.25
C ARG A 311 10.54 10.94 -1.45
N ARG A 312 10.85 11.23 -0.17
CA ARG A 312 11.71 10.38 0.68
C ARG A 312 10.98 9.13 1.21
N VAL A 313 9.68 9.26 1.44
CA VAL A 313 8.73 8.20 1.82
C VAL A 313 8.68 7.04 0.81
N GLN A 314 9.11 7.25 -0.44
CA GLN A 314 9.07 6.22 -1.50
C GLN A 314 10.31 5.31 -1.56
N ALA A 315 11.38 5.56 -0.79
CA ALA A 315 12.67 4.92 -1.04
C ALA A 315 13.50 4.60 0.22
N SER A 316 13.16 3.57 1.02
CA SER A 316 14.15 2.85 1.86
C SER A 316 13.54 1.66 2.61
N HIS A 317 13.75 0.43 2.12
CA HIS A 317 13.83 -0.77 2.96
C HIS A 317 14.61 -1.83 2.17
N ALA A 318 15.46 -2.60 2.85
CA ALA A 318 16.21 -3.69 2.22
C ALA A 318 15.25 -4.74 1.64
N GLY A 319 15.31 -4.96 0.33
CA GLY A 319 14.40 -5.80 -0.42
C GLY A 319 13.12 -5.09 -0.91
N VAL A 320 12.71 -3.98 -0.29
CA VAL A 320 11.53 -3.18 -0.70
C VAL A 320 11.91 -2.19 -1.78
N THR A 321 13.08 -1.56 -1.71
CA THR A 321 13.59 -0.74 -2.81
C THR A 321 13.71 -1.60 -4.06
N GLU A 322 14.22 -2.82 -3.91
CA GLU A 322 14.34 -3.83 -4.97
C GLU A 322 12.97 -4.31 -5.46
N ARG A 323 12.04 -4.67 -4.56
CA ARG A 323 10.67 -5.08 -4.91
C ARG A 323 9.89 -3.97 -5.61
N ASN A 324 9.94 -2.75 -5.09
CA ASN A 324 9.25 -1.59 -5.66
C ASN A 324 9.87 -1.21 -7.00
N ALA A 325 11.20 -1.31 -7.14
CA ALA A 325 11.85 -1.13 -8.42
C ALA A 325 11.45 -2.21 -9.43
N ALA A 326 11.31 -3.47 -8.99
CA ALA A 326 10.81 -4.57 -9.82
C ALA A 326 9.35 -4.35 -10.27
N LEU A 327 8.46 -3.94 -9.36
CA LEU A 327 7.06 -3.61 -9.68
C LEU A 327 6.96 -2.38 -10.58
N ALA A 328 7.68 -1.30 -10.27
CA ALA A 328 7.72 -0.09 -11.09
C ALA A 328 8.29 -0.38 -12.49
N PHE A 329 9.24 -1.32 -12.58
CA PHE A 329 9.74 -1.79 -13.87
C PHE A 329 8.69 -2.57 -14.65
N GLY A 330 7.96 -3.49 -13.99
CA GLY A 330 6.82 -4.18 -14.60
C GLY A 330 5.77 -3.21 -15.13
N ALA A 331 5.36 -2.23 -14.33
CA ALA A 331 4.41 -1.18 -14.72
C ALA A 331 4.93 -0.30 -15.87
N TYR A 332 6.23 0.03 -15.87
CA TYR A 332 6.87 0.74 -16.97
C TYR A 332 6.77 -0.07 -18.27
N CYS A 333 7.11 -1.35 -18.25
CA CYS A 333 7.00 -2.23 -19.42
C CYS A 333 5.55 -2.32 -19.91
N GLN A 334 4.59 -2.58 -19.01
CA GLN A 334 3.16 -2.66 -19.32
C GLN A 334 2.68 -1.38 -20.03
N SER A 335 2.95 -0.21 -19.42
CA SER A 335 2.53 1.08 -19.95
C SER A 335 3.18 1.40 -21.31
N ARG A 336 4.47 1.09 -21.45
CA ARG A 336 5.18 1.28 -22.72
C ARG A 336 4.66 0.40 -23.83
N VAL A 337 4.34 -0.88 -23.56
CA VAL A 337 3.71 -1.72 -24.58
C VAL A 337 2.38 -1.13 -25.02
N ARG A 338 1.55 -0.65 -24.10
CA ARG A 338 0.26 -0.01 -24.46
C ARG A 338 0.40 1.25 -25.29
N GLN A 339 1.47 2.01 -25.07
CA GLN A 339 1.77 3.17 -25.92
C GLN A 339 2.23 2.76 -27.32
N LEU A 340 2.99 1.66 -27.42
CA LEU A 340 3.55 1.16 -28.68
C LEU A 340 2.54 0.36 -29.51
N ILE A 341 1.63 -0.35 -28.83
CA ILE A 341 0.56 -1.17 -29.40
C ILE A 341 -0.77 -0.74 -28.74
N PRO A 342 -1.30 0.43 -29.14
CA PRO A 342 -2.58 0.92 -28.62
C PRO A 342 -3.77 0.09 -29.13
N CYS A 343 -3.59 -0.67 -30.21
CA CYS A 343 -4.65 -1.40 -30.89
C CYS A 343 -4.55 -2.91 -30.62
N SER A 344 -5.62 -3.52 -30.12
CA SER A 344 -5.72 -4.99 -29.99
C SER A 344 -7.02 -5.49 -30.58
N TYR A 345 -6.93 -6.54 -31.39
CA TYR A 345 -8.07 -7.22 -31.99
C TYR A 345 -8.99 -7.79 -30.91
N SER A 346 -8.43 -8.65 -30.06
CA SER A 346 -9.16 -9.34 -28.98
C SER A 346 -9.73 -8.38 -27.92
N GLN A 347 -9.00 -7.32 -27.52
CA GLN A 347 -9.59 -6.29 -26.65
C GLN A 347 -10.76 -5.57 -27.32
N THR A 348 -10.66 -5.31 -28.63
CA THR A 348 -11.72 -4.63 -29.38
C THR A 348 -12.95 -5.53 -29.50
N LEU A 349 -12.77 -6.84 -29.67
CA LEU A 349 -13.88 -7.80 -29.61
C LEU A 349 -14.56 -7.82 -28.24
N VAL A 350 -13.79 -7.84 -27.14
CA VAL A 350 -14.35 -7.77 -25.78
C VAL A 350 -15.15 -6.47 -25.58
N ARG A 351 -14.68 -5.35 -26.13
CA ARG A 351 -15.44 -4.07 -26.10
C ARG A 351 -16.71 -4.14 -26.95
N ALA A 352 -16.64 -4.76 -28.12
CA ALA A 352 -17.80 -4.95 -29.00
C ALA A 352 -18.88 -5.79 -28.32
N ASP A 353 -18.51 -6.85 -27.62
CA ASP A 353 -19.46 -7.73 -26.92
C ASP A 353 -20.18 -7.02 -25.77
N ARG A 354 -19.49 -6.09 -25.09
CA ARG A 354 -20.08 -5.23 -24.04
C ARG A 354 -20.87 -4.03 -24.58
N ALA A 355 -20.83 -3.78 -25.89
CA ALA A 355 -21.51 -2.66 -26.52
C ALA A 355 -22.82 -3.09 -27.19
N HIS A 356 -23.67 -2.12 -27.54
CA HIS A 356 -24.93 -2.35 -28.24
C HIS A 356 -25.12 -1.39 -29.42
N GLY A 357 -25.94 -1.81 -30.39
CA GLY A 357 -26.31 -0.99 -31.56
C GLY A 357 -25.11 -0.50 -32.36
N ILE A 358 -25.16 0.77 -32.77
CA ILE A 358 -24.15 1.41 -33.64
C ILE A 358 -22.73 1.32 -33.04
N ALA A 359 -22.60 1.45 -31.72
CA ALA A 359 -21.29 1.36 -31.05
C ALA A 359 -20.68 -0.05 -31.17
N ARG A 360 -21.51 -1.10 -31.05
CA ARG A 360 -21.06 -2.49 -31.26
C ARG A 360 -20.58 -2.70 -32.69
N ASP A 361 -21.34 -2.23 -33.68
CA ASP A 361 -20.97 -2.40 -35.09
C ASP A 361 -19.66 -1.67 -35.44
N GLN A 362 -19.44 -0.49 -34.85
CA GLN A 362 -18.18 0.25 -34.98
C GLN A 362 -16.99 -0.52 -34.39
N TRP A 363 -17.15 -1.08 -33.18
CA TRP A 363 -16.11 -1.90 -32.57
C TRP A 363 -15.84 -3.19 -33.35
N LEU A 364 -16.88 -3.86 -33.87
CA LEU A 364 -16.72 -5.06 -34.70
C LEU A 364 -15.96 -4.76 -36.00
N ALA A 365 -16.30 -3.68 -36.70
CA ALA A 365 -15.59 -3.28 -37.92
C ALA A 365 -14.12 -2.93 -37.62
N GLN A 366 -13.86 -2.27 -36.49
CA GLN A 366 -12.50 -1.96 -36.05
C GLN A 366 -11.72 -3.23 -35.66
N ALA A 367 -12.37 -4.19 -35.00
CA ALA A 367 -11.77 -5.48 -34.70
C ALA A 367 -11.44 -6.25 -35.99
N GLU A 368 -12.38 -6.39 -36.92
CA GLU A 368 -12.15 -7.06 -38.21
C GLU A 368 -10.91 -6.49 -38.93
N TRP A 369 -10.78 -5.16 -38.97
CA TRP A 369 -9.62 -4.50 -39.55
C TRP A 369 -8.30 -4.88 -38.85
N TYR A 370 -8.27 -4.87 -37.51
CA TYR A 370 -7.10 -5.33 -36.75
C TYR A 370 -6.81 -6.82 -36.98
N GLY A 371 -7.85 -7.66 -37.08
CA GLY A 371 -7.73 -9.09 -37.35
C GLY A 371 -7.01 -9.37 -38.67
N VAL A 372 -7.42 -8.71 -39.76
CA VAL A 372 -6.77 -8.85 -41.08
C VAL A 372 -5.28 -8.48 -41.04
N ILE A 373 -4.93 -7.43 -40.29
CA ILE A 373 -3.53 -7.05 -40.09
C ILE A 373 -2.78 -8.15 -39.34
N LEU A 374 -3.34 -8.65 -38.24
CA LEU A 374 -2.69 -9.69 -37.42
C LEU A 374 -2.51 -11.00 -38.19
N ASP A 375 -3.51 -11.44 -38.95
CA ASP A 375 -3.41 -12.65 -39.76
C ASP A 375 -2.29 -12.52 -40.79
N THR A 376 -2.22 -11.38 -41.49
CA THR A 376 -1.13 -11.08 -42.43
C THR A 376 0.24 -11.11 -41.75
N VAL A 377 0.33 -10.56 -40.54
CA VAL A 377 1.58 -10.55 -39.76
C VAL A 377 1.98 -11.96 -39.33
N ARG A 378 1.03 -12.76 -38.85
CA ARG A 378 1.25 -14.14 -38.39
C ARG A 378 1.61 -15.06 -39.55
N ASP A 379 0.95 -14.95 -40.70
CA ASP A 379 1.26 -15.72 -41.91
C ASP A 379 2.68 -15.46 -42.40
N GLN A 380 3.09 -14.19 -42.45
CA GLN A 380 4.47 -13.83 -42.79
C GLN A 380 5.48 -14.41 -41.79
N SER A 381 5.14 -14.44 -40.50
CA SER A 381 5.99 -15.04 -39.47
C SER A 381 6.11 -16.56 -39.61
N ASN A 382 5.04 -17.24 -40.04
CA ASN A 382 4.99 -18.70 -40.19
C ASN A 382 5.90 -19.24 -41.28
N THR A 383 6.30 -18.39 -42.24
CA THR A 383 7.31 -18.74 -43.26
C THR A 383 8.73 -18.84 -42.71
N THR A 384 8.94 -18.47 -41.44
CA THR A 384 10.26 -18.44 -40.80
C THR A 384 10.55 -19.74 -40.05
N THR A 385 11.69 -20.36 -40.33
CA THR A 385 12.06 -21.68 -39.77
C THR A 385 12.56 -21.63 -38.31
N SER A 386 13.11 -20.50 -37.85
CA SER A 386 13.60 -20.35 -36.48
C SER A 386 12.56 -19.66 -35.60
N ALA A 387 12.24 -20.27 -34.45
CA ALA A 387 11.34 -19.68 -33.45
C ALA A 387 11.79 -18.27 -33.00
N ALA A 388 13.10 -18.04 -32.82
CA ALA A 388 13.62 -16.73 -32.45
C ALA A 388 13.41 -15.69 -33.56
N GLN A 389 13.63 -16.06 -34.82
CA GLN A 389 13.36 -15.17 -35.95
C GLN A 389 11.86 -14.92 -36.12
N ARG A 390 11.01 -15.93 -35.88
CA ARG A 390 9.55 -15.78 -35.87
C ARG A 390 9.10 -14.76 -34.82
N SER A 391 9.56 -14.90 -33.57
CA SER A 391 9.26 -13.93 -32.49
C SER A 391 9.75 -12.52 -32.81
N VAL A 392 10.92 -12.38 -33.43
CA VAL A 392 11.43 -11.06 -33.90
C VAL A 392 10.54 -10.49 -35.01
N THR A 393 10.11 -11.31 -35.97
CA THR A 393 9.24 -10.88 -37.07
C THR A 393 7.89 -10.42 -36.53
N LEU A 394 7.27 -11.17 -35.62
CA LEU A 394 6.03 -10.79 -34.94
C LEU A 394 6.18 -9.45 -34.21
N LEU A 395 7.23 -9.30 -33.40
CA LEU A 395 7.52 -8.04 -32.70
C LEU A 395 7.69 -6.86 -33.66
N LYS A 396 8.49 -7.01 -34.73
CA LYS A 396 8.75 -5.94 -35.71
C LYS A 396 7.46 -5.48 -36.38
N LYS A 397 6.61 -6.42 -36.75
CA LYS A 397 5.37 -6.17 -37.46
C LYS A 397 4.30 -5.57 -36.56
N ALA A 398 4.14 -6.10 -35.34
CA ALA A 398 3.22 -5.54 -34.35
C ALA A 398 3.54 -4.08 -34.04
N LEU A 399 4.83 -3.75 -33.87
CA LEU A 399 5.28 -2.36 -33.68
C LEU A 399 5.08 -1.49 -34.93
N ALA A 400 5.33 -2.02 -36.13
CA ALA A 400 5.14 -1.28 -37.38
C ALA A 400 3.66 -0.94 -37.64
N CYS A 401 2.75 -1.83 -37.25
CA CYS A 401 1.32 -1.66 -37.41
C CYS A 401 0.63 -1.06 -36.17
N ALA A 402 1.37 -0.83 -35.08
CA ALA A 402 0.84 -0.41 -33.78
C ALA A 402 -0.34 -1.28 -33.29
N THR A 403 -0.37 -2.56 -33.69
CA THR A 403 -1.49 -3.49 -33.49
C THR A 403 -0.96 -4.87 -33.07
N GLY A 404 -1.61 -5.50 -32.09
CA GLY A 404 -1.18 -6.78 -31.50
C GLY A 404 -2.24 -7.39 -30.58
N ASP A 405 -2.21 -8.69 -30.36
CA ASP A 405 -2.97 -9.34 -29.29
C ASP A 405 -2.07 -9.68 -28.10
N CYS A 406 -2.58 -10.51 -27.18
CA CYS A 406 -1.88 -10.91 -25.95
C CYS A 406 -0.48 -11.47 -26.24
N GLU A 407 -0.31 -12.31 -27.27
CA GLU A 407 1.00 -12.85 -27.68
C GLU A 407 1.96 -11.76 -28.16
N GLU A 408 1.56 -10.92 -29.13
CA GLU A 408 2.45 -9.87 -29.66
C GLU A 408 2.79 -8.85 -28.57
N MET A 409 1.83 -8.48 -27.72
CA MET A 409 2.06 -7.60 -26.57
C MET A 409 3.03 -8.22 -25.55
N ALA A 410 2.90 -9.53 -25.26
CA ALA A 410 3.81 -10.24 -24.39
C ALA A 410 5.24 -10.29 -24.96
N LEU A 411 5.38 -10.48 -26.28
CA LEU A 411 6.68 -10.41 -26.97
C LEU A 411 7.33 -9.03 -26.88
N VAL A 412 6.57 -7.94 -27.07
CA VAL A 412 7.08 -6.57 -26.90
C VAL A 412 7.44 -6.31 -25.43
N ALA A 413 6.64 -6.78 -24.47
CA ALA A 413 6.95 -6.69 -23.04
C ALA A 413 8.27 -7.41 -22.71
N ALA A 414 8.46 -8.64 -23.20
CA ALA A 414 9.68 -9.41 -23.01
C ALA A 414 10.91 -8.73 -23.64
N ALA A 415 10.75 -8.15 -24.83
CA ALA A 415 11.82 -7.40 -25.48
C ALA A 415 12.18 -6.12 -24.71
N LEU A 416 11.19 -5.35 -24.26
CA LEU A 416 11.41 -4.16 -23.41
C LEU A 416 12.11 -4.57 -22.11
N ALA A 417 11.64 -5.64 -21.48
CA ALA A 417 12.20 -6.15 -20.24
C ALA A 417 13.69 -6.45 -20.41
N GLN A 418 14.04 -7.32 -21.36
CA GLN A 418 15.41 -7.76 -21.58
C GLN A 418 16.36 -6.65 -22.06
N THR A 419 15.85 -5.61 -22.72
CA THR A 419 16.67 -4.53 -23.28
C THR A 419 16.83 -3.33 -22.35
N THR A 420 15.86 -3.07 -21.46
CA THR A 420 15.81 -1.82 -20.66
C THR A 420 15.97 -2.03 -19.16
N ALA A 421 15.86 -3.26 -18.63
CA ALA A 421 15.91 -3.50 -17.19
C ALA A 421 17.19 -2.97 -16.53
N LYS A 422 18.35 -3.25 -17.15
CA LYS A 422 19.65 -2.86 -16.59
C LYS A 422 19.78 -1.36 -16.43
N SER A 423 19.42 -0.58 -17.45
CA SER A 423 19.47 0.89 -17.37
C SER A 423 18.44 1.43 -16.38
N PHE A 424 17.20 0.93 -16.45
CA PHE A 424 16.10 1.38 -15.58
C PHE A 424 16.41 1.15 -14.09
N LEU A 425 16.98 -0.01 -13.75
CA LEU A 425 17.33 -0.36 -12.38
C LEU A 425 18.62 0.33 -11.93
N ALA A 426 19.62 0.50 -12.81
CA ALA A 426 20.84 1.25 -12.51
C ALA A 426 20.56 2.71 -12.15
N GLU A 427 19.65 3.37 -12.87
CA GLU A 427 19.18 4.75 -12.55
C GLU A 427 18.56 4.87 -11.15
N ARG A 428 18.14 3.75 -10.55
CA ARG A 428 17.55 3.66 -9.22
C ARG A 428 18.52 3.13 -8.17
N GLY A 429 19.82 3.08 -8.49
CA GLY A 429 20.86 2.59 -7.59
C GLY A 429 20.97 1.06 -7.50
N LEU A 430 20.30 0.32 -8.39
CA LEU A 430 20.24 -1.14 -8.43
C LEU A 430 21.01 -1.69 -9.63
N ALA A 431 22.28 -1.28 -9.77
CA ALA A 431 23.10 -1.61 -10.95
C ALA A 431 23.45 -3.11 -11.09
N ARG A 432 23.31 -3.90 -10.02
CA ARG A 432 23.57 -5.35 -9.99
C ARG A 432 22.27 -6.15 -10.07
N ALA A 433 21.56 -5.96 -11.18
CA ALA A 433 20.32 -6.69 -11.48
C ALA A 433 20.51 -7.61 -12.69
N ASP A 434 20.10 -8.87 -12.53
CA ASP A 434 19.93 -9.80 -13.65
C ASP A 434 18.45 -9.93 -13.99
N ILE A 435 18.15 -10.09 -15.28
CA ILE A 435 16.78 -10.27 -15.76
C ILE A 435 16.69 -11.49 -16.67
N ARG A 436 15.58 -12.21 -16.55
CA ARG A 436 15.11 -13.20 -17.51
C ARG A 436 13.62 -13.00 -17.74
N ALA A 437 13.19 -13.03 -18.99
CA ALA A 437 11.78 -12.97 -19.36
C ALA A 437 11.32 -14.35 -19.86
N GLU A 438 10.07 -14.69 -19.56
CA GLU A 438 9.39 -15.89 -20.01
C GLU A 438 7.99 -15.52 -20.51
N ILE A 439 7.49 -16.28 -21.48
CA ILE A 439 6.11 -16.14 -21.96
C ILE A 439 5.30 -17.24 -21.29
N PHE A 440 4.21 -16.84 -20.66
CA PHE A 440 3.23 -17.73 -20.06
C PHE A 440 1.99 -17.74 -20.94
N GLU A 441 1.40 -18.92 -21.11
CA GLU A 441 0.16 -19.12 -21.85
C GLU A 441 -0.85 -19.92 -21.02
N ALA A 442 -2.13 -19.77 -21.32
CA ALA A 442 -3.18 -20.62 -20.80
C ALA A 442 -2.99 -22.09 -21.25
N LYS A 443 -2.99 -23.05 -20.32
CA LYS A 443 -2.76 -24.48 -20.58
C LYS A 443 -4.04 -25.32 -20.63
N ARG A 444 -5.11 -24.85 -20.00
CA ARG A 444 -6.43 -25.51 -19.98
C ARG A 444 -7.49 -24.44 -20.16
N GLU A 445 -8.38 -24.63 -21.13
CA GLU A 445 -9.57 -23.80 -21.36
C GLU A 445 -9.26 -22.29 -21.34
N GLY A 446 -8.48 -21.84 -22.33
CA GLY A 446 -8.24 -20.43 -22.52
C GLY A 446 -7.29 -20.14 -23.68
N ASP A 447 -7.26 -18.89 -24.11
CA ASP A 447 -6.39 -18.36 -25.17
C ASP A 447 -5.85 -16.99 -24.74
N HIS A 448 -4.81 -17.03 -23.91
CA HIS A 448 -4.18 -15.83 -23.39
C HIS A 448 -2.70 -16.05 -23.14
N ALA A 449 -1.89 -15.06 -23.51
CA ALA A 449 -0.46 -15.03 -23.30
C ALA A 449 -0.01 -13.73 -22.63
N PHE A 450 0.95 -13.83 -21.72
CA PHE A 450 1.53 -12.68 -21.02
C PHE A 450 3.01 -12.92 -20.71
N CYS A 451 3.71 -11.85 -20.36
CA CYS A 451 5.13 -11.91 -20.04
C CYS A 451 5.32 -12.06 -18.53
N VAL A 452 6.20 -12.95 -18.10
CA VAL A 452 6.67 -13.02 -16.71
C VAL A 452 8.16 -12.69 -16.68
N VAL A 453 8.55 -11.74 -15.83
CA VAL A 453 9.95 -11.36 -15.65
C VAL A 453 10.46 -11.83 -14.30
N HIS A 454 11.61 -12.48 -14.32
CA HIS A 454 12.38 -12.86 -13.14
C HIS A 454 13.54 -11.88 -13.00
N LEU A 455 13.46 -11.02 -11.99
CA LEU A 455 14.45 -10.00 -11.68
C LEU A 455 15.25 -10.45 -10.46
N LYS A 456 16.55 -10.70 -10.64
CA LYS A 456 17.45 -10.99 -9.52
C LYS A 456 18.18 -9.72 -9.11
N ILE A 457 17.81 -9.16 -7.96
CA ILE A 457 18.40 -7.91 -7.44
C ILE A 457 19.00 -8.21 -6.07
N HIS A 458 20.29 -7.95 -5.90
CA HIS A 458 21.02 -8.22 -4.65
C HIS A 458 20.85 -9.65 -4.10
N GLY A 459 20.69 -10.64 -4.99
CA GLY A 459 20.54 -12.04 -4.64
C GLY A 459 19.09 -12.52 -4.44
N ALA A 460 18.12 -11.61 -4.29
CA ALA A 460 16.70 -11.93 -4.23
C ALA A 460 16.09 -11.98 -5.63
N THR A 461 15.20 -12.93 -5.89
CA THR A 461 14.47 -13.05 -7.16
C THR A 461 13.04 -12.55 -7.00
N TYR A 462 12.63 -11.60 -7.85
CA TYR A 462 11.28 -11.07 -7.93
C TYR A 462 10.64 -11.55 -9.22
N THR A 463 9.46 -12.17 -9.12
CA THR A 463 8.72 -12.69 -10.28
C THR A 463 7.51 -11.82 -10.53
N ILE A 464 7.53 -11.05 -11.61
CA ILE A 464 6.49 -10.07 -11.95
C ILE A 464 5.79 -10.51 -13.24
N ALA A 465 4.47 -10.69 -13.18
CA ALA A 465 3.64 -10.82 -14.37
C ALA A 465 3.39 -9.43 -14.97
N ILE A 466 3.56 -9.32 -16.28
CA ILE A 466 3.37 -8.11 -17.09
C ILE A 466 2.38 -8.48 -18.18
N ASP A 467 1.16 -7.96 -18.05
CA ASP A 467 0.07 -8.21 -18.98
C ASP A 467 -0.46 -6.87 -19.51
N PRO A 468 0.08 -6.40 -20.65
CA PRO A 468 -0.43 -5.21 -21.31
C PRO A 468 -1.89 -5.38 -21.75
N TRP A 469 -2.32 -6.58 -22.11
CA TRP A 469 -3.68 -6.83 -22.57
C TRP A 469 -4.71 -6.71 -21.44
N ALA A 470 -4.40 -7.20 -20.24
CA ALA A 470 -5.25 -6.96 -19.07
C ALA A 470 -4.97 -5.63 -18.37
N GLU A 471 -4.00 -4.85 -18.88
CA GLU A 471 -3.53 -3.58 -18.34
C GLU A 471 -2.97 -3.65 -16.91
N VAL A 472 -2.32 -4.77 -16.56
CA VAL A 472 -1.78 -5.00 -15.21
C VAL A 472 -0.31 -5.40 -15.20
N ALA A 473 0.38 -5.04 -14.11
CA ALA A 473 1.70 -5.56 -13.78
C ALA A 473 1.80 -5.77 -12.26
N MET A 474 2.01 -7.01 -11.83
CA MET A 474 1.97 -7.39 -10.42
C MET A 474 2.77 -8.67 -10.14
N PRO A 475 3.00 -9.06 -8.87
CA PRO A 475 3.64 -10.34 -8.57
C PRO A 475 2.88 -11.52 -9.22
N TYR A 476 3.60 -12.50 -9.76
CA TYR A 476 2.98 -13.58 -10.54
C TYR A 476 1.93 -14.35 -9.74
N GLU A 477 2.19 -14.64 -8.47
CA GLU A 477 1.23 -15.30 -7.58
C GLU A 477 -0.10 -14.54 -7.49
N HIS A 478 -0.06 -13.20 -7.38
CA HIS A 478 -1.27 -12.38 -7.32
C HIS A 478 -1.95 -12.27 -8.69
N TYR A 479 -1.18 -12.34 -9.77
CA TYR A 479 -1.74 -12.30 -11.11
C TYR A 479 -2.64 -13.52 -11.38
N VAL A 480 -2.24 -14.71 -10.92
CA VAL A 480 -3.06 -15.92 -11.04
C VAL A 480 -4.40 -15.75 -10.31
N ASP A 481 -4.37 -15.21 -9.08
CA ASP A 481 -5.58 -14.91 -8.31
C ASP A 481 -6.44 -13.83 -8.98
N TYR A 482 -5.81 -12.79 -9.52
CA TYR A 482 -6.48 -11.70 -10.23
C TYR A 482 -7.23 -12.21 -11.46
N MET A 483 -6.59 -13.02 -12.31
CA MET A 483 -7.20 -13.51 -13.56
C MET A 483 -8.35 -14.50 -13.31
N THR A 484 -8.29 -15.29 -12.24
CA THR A 484 -9.38 -16.20 -11.87
C THR A 484 -10.56 -15.47 -11.23
N THR A 485 -10.31 -14.39 -10.49
CA THR A 485 -11.33 -13.58 -9.81
C THR A 485 -12.03 -12.62 -10.77
N TYR A 486 -11.28 -11.93 -11.63
CA TYR A 486 -11.79 -10.91 -12.53
C TYR A 486 -11.74 -11.43 -13.96
N GLN A 487 -12.76 -12.20 -14.34
CA GLN A 487 -12.97 -12.65 -15.72
C GLN A 487 -13.21 -11.45 -16.64
N THR A 488 -12.12 -10.85 -17.08
CA THR A 488 -12.10 -9.69 -17.98
C THR A 488 -12.29 -10.10 -19.44
N SER A 489 -12.25 -11.41 -19.72
CA SER A 489 -12.15 -12.01 -21.03
C SER A 489 -12.95 -13.31 -21.12
N PHE A 490 -13.55 -13.61 -22.27
CA PHE A 490 -14.09 -14.94 -22.56
C PHE A 490 -12.99 -15.99 -22.81
N TYR A 491 -11.74 -15.55 -22.93
CA TYR A 491 -10.58 -16.41 -23.18
C TYR A 491 -9.98 -17.01 -21.89
N ILE A 492 -10.54 -16.71 -20.71
CA ILE A 492 -10.04 -17.18 -19.41
C ILE A 492 -11.24 -17.48 -18.52
N ASN A 493 -11.26 -18.65 -17.90
CA ASN A 493 -12.28 -19.08 -16.94
C ASN A 493 -11.65 -19.35 -15.56
N THR A 494 -12.47 -19.69 -14.56
CA THR A 494 -11.99 -19.97 -13.19
C THR A 494 -11.11 -21.22 -13.09
N THR A 495 -11.14 -22.09 -14.11
CA THR A 495 -10.33 -23.33 -14.19
C THR A 495 -9.08 -23.15 -15.05
N THR A 496 -8.88 -21.98 -15.66
CA THR A 496 -7.70 -21.69 -16.49
C THR A 496 -6.44 -21.71 -15.62
N THR A 497 -5.45 -22.47 -16.09
CA THR A 497 -4.11 -22.51 -15.49
C THR A 497 -3.11 -21.93 -16.46
N PHE A 498 -2.11 -21.21 -15.95
CA PHE A 498 -1.05 -20.63 -16.76
C PHE A 498 0.23 -21.41 -16.60
N GLY A 499 0.97 -21.58 -17.70
CA GLY A 499 2.28 -22.22 -17.67
C GLY A 499 3.19 -21.65 -18.73
N VAL A 500 4.49 -21.88 -18.56
CA VAL A 500 5.51 -21.42 -19.51
C VAL A 500 5.25 -22.00 -20.90
N ASP A 501 5.19 -21.16 -21.92
CA ASP A 501 5.42 -21.57 -23.31
C ASP A 501 6.93 -21.77 -23.47
N ALA A 502 7.37 -23.03 -23.42
CA ALA A 502 8.78 -23.37 -23.46
C ALA A 502 9.44 -23.02 -24.81
N VAL A 503 8.69 -23.08 -25.91
CA VAL A 503 9.24 -22.82 -27.25
C VAL A 503 9.51 -21.34 -27.40
N THR A 504 8.52 -20.50 -27.11
CA THR A 504 8.65 -19.04 -27.21
C THR A 504 9.59 -18.50 -26.15
N SER A 505 9.49 -18.97 -24.89
CA SER A 505 10.41 -18.57 -23.82
C SER A 505 11.86 -18.89 -24.16
N LYS A 506 12.15 -20.08 -24.72
CA LYS A 506 13.50 -20.43 -25.18
C LYS A 506 13.95 -19.52 -26.32
N ALA A 507 13.06 -19.18 -27.25
CA ALA A 507 13.34 -18.33 -28.39
C ALA A 507 13.70 -16.89 -27.97
N ILE A 508 12.92 -16.28 -27.08
CA ILE A 508 13.15 -14.89 -26.63
C ILE A 508 14.41 -14.71 -25.78
N ASN A 509 14.93 -15.78 -25.18
CA ASN A 509 16.19 -15.76 -24.42
C ASN A 509 17.44 -16.04 -25.29
N GLN A 510 17.29 -16.20 -26.61
CA GLN A 510 18.45 -16.35 -27.51
C GLN A 510 19.15 -15.01 -27.78
N PRO A 511 20.49 -15.00 -27.94
CA PRO A 511 21.24 -13.77 -28.28
C PRO A 511 20.78 -13.10 -29.57
N THR A 512 20.33 -13.88 -30.55
CA THR A 512 19.78 -13.40 -31.82
C THR A 512 18.52 -12.57 -31.61
N PHE A 513 17.57 -13.08 -30.82
CA PHE A 513 16.36 -12.36 -30.45
C PHE A 513 16.70 -11.07 -29.69
N MET A 514 17.48 -11.15 -28.61
CA MET A 514 17.80 -9.98 -27.78
C MET A 514 18.44 -8.85 -28.59
N ARG A 515 19.37 -9.19 -29.49
CA ARG A 515 20.04 -8.21 -30.37
C ARG A 515 19.06 -7.55 -31.35
N GLU A 516 18.27 -8.35 -32.07
CA GLU A 516 17.37 -7.81 -33.09
C GLU A 516 16.16 -7.09 -32.51
N ALA A 517 15.61 -7.58 -31.40
CA ALA A 517 14.54 -6.93 -30.66
C ALA A 517 15.01 -5.59 -30.09
N GLY A 518 16.24 -5.52 -29.54
CA GLY A 518 16.84 -4.26 -29.09
C GLY A 518 17.01 -3.23 -30.20
N LEU A 519 17.56 -3.63 -31.35
CA LEU A 519 17.67 -2.75 -32.53
C LEU A 519 16.31 -2.27 -33.04
N THR A 520 15.29 -3.13 -32.95
CA THR A 520 13.94 -2.76 -33.36
C THR A 520 13.35 -1.74 -32.39
N LEU A 521 13.38 -2.01 -31.08
CA LEU A 521 12.82 -1.13 -30.05
C LEU A 521 13.46 0.27 -30.03
N GLN A 522 14.76 0.38 -30.30
CA GLN A 522 15.44 1.67 -30.39
C GLN A 522 14.78 2.62 -31.40
N ARG A 523 14.20 2.11 -32.49
CA ARG A 523 13.50 2.92 -33.50
C ARG A 523 12.19 3.54 -33.00
N TYR A 524 11.58 2.94 -31.99
CA TYR A 524 10.27 3.32 -31.46
C TYR A 524 10.34 3.99 -30.08
N VAL A 525 11.38 3.70 -29.29
CA VAL A 525 11.54 4.20 -27.91
C VAL A 525 12.48 5.39 -27.82
N ALA A 526 13.36 5.61 -28.81
CA ALA A 526 14.24 6.78 -28.80
C ALA A 526 13.42 8.09 -28.77
N PRO A 527 13.81 9.09 -27.95
CA PRO A 527 13.22 10.41 -28.06
C PRO A 527 13.34 10.87 -29.52
N PRO A 528 12.31 11.52 -30.08
CA PRO A 528 12.38 11.99 -31.45
C PRO A 528 13.66 12.81 -31.57
N GLU A 529 14.60 12.33 -32.38
CA GLU A 529 15.76 13.12 -32.74
C GLU A 529 15.22 14.47 -33.22
N ARG A 530 16.00 15.54 -33.00
CA ARG A 530 15.73 16.88 -33.55
C ARG A 530 15.71 16.91 -35.09
N THR A 531 15.42 15.80 -35.76
CA THR A 531 14.81 15.78 -37.08
C THR A 531 13.41 16.36 -36.93
N GLY A 532 13.20 17.59 -37.39
CA GLY A 532 11.95 18.37 -37.24
C GLY A 532 10.72 17.80 -37.95
N GLN A 533 10.45 16.50 -37.82
CA GLN A 533 9.20 15.88 -38.24
C GLN A 533 8.30 15.66 -37.01
N PRO A 534 7.12 16.27 -36.96
CA PRO A 534 6.18 16.09 -35.86
C PRO A 534 5.70 14.64 -35.78
N LEU A 535 5.58 14.12 -34.55
CA LEU A 535 5.03 12.79 -34.22
C LEU A 535 3.63 12.51 -34.85
N GLY A 536 2.92 13.57 -35.25
CA GLY A 536 1.60 13.48 -35.88
C GLY A 536 1.57 12.80 -37.25
N GLU A 537 2.69 12.65 -37.96
CA GLU A 537 2.72 11.92 -39.24
C GLU A 537 2.92 10.41 -39.08
N ARG A 538 3.52 9.93 -37.98
CA ARG A 538 3.78 8.49 -37.79
C ARG A 538 2.52 7.70 -37.40
N ASN A 539 1.55 8.32 -36.73
CA ASN A 539 0.28 7.68 -36.34
C ASN A 539 -0.88 7.91 -37.32
N ARG A 540 -0.69 8.72 -38.37
CA ARG A 540 -1.72 8.99 -39.40
C ARG A 540 -1.97 7.82 -40.36
N LEU A 541 -1.16 6.76 -40.30
CA LEU A 541 -1.38 5.54 -41.08
C LEU A 541 -2.38 4.55 -40.43
N ALA A 542 -2.79 4.79 -39.17
CA ALA A 542 -3.70 3.89 -38.44
C ALA A 542 -5.13 4.45 -38.26
N THR A 543 -5.45 5.59 -38.88
CA THR A 543 -6.81 6.15 -38.87
C THR A 543 -7.39 6.08 -40.28
N PRO A 544 -8.60 5.54 -40.50
CA PRO A 544 -9.21 5.56 -41.82
C PRO A 544 -9.39 7.02 -42.25
N ARG A 545 -8.87 7.37 -43.42
CA ARG A 545 -9.34 8.57 -44.11
C ARG A 545 -10.76 8.27 -44.55
N ARG A 546 -11.71 9.08 -44.09
CA ARG A 546 -13.08 9.08 -44.62
C ARG A 546 -13.09 9.33 -46.12
#